data_AF-A0A4P5YCM7-F1
#
_entry.id   AF-A0A4P5YCM7-F1
#
_cell.length_a   1.000
_cell.length_b   1.000
_cell.length_c   1.000
_cell.angle_alpha   90.00
_cell.angle_beta   90.00
_cell.angle_gamma   90.00
#
_symmetry.space_group_name_H-M   'P 1'
#
loop_
_entity.id
_entity.type
_entity.pdbx_description
1 polymer ?
#
loop_
_entity_poly.entity_id
_entity_poly.type
_entity_poly.pdbx_seq_one_letter_code
_entity_poly.pdbx_strand_id
1 'polypeptide(L)'
;MPRIGRPNPVVNNIGPGGRDHWPQCYSIVLAGAGVKRGFVYSESDRLSEYPASNPHSPGDLAATIFSSLGLNPHTHIHDRNGRPYPLADGEPIEGVFG
;
A
#
# COMPACT_ATOMS: atom_id res chain seq x y z
N MET A 1 11.89 20.61 -1.13
CA MET A 1 11.68 19.88 0.14
C MET A 1 10.38 19.11 0.00
N PRO A 2 10.28 17.85 0.46
CA PRO A 2 9.03 17.11 0.45
C PRO A 2 7.97 17.88 1.24
N ARG A 3 6.74 17.99 0.73
CA ARG A 3 5.66 18.59 1.51
C ARG A 3 5.36 17.71 2.72
N ILE A 4 5.33 18.34 3.88
CA ILE A 4 4.91 17.74 5.13
C ILE A 4 3.54 18.35 5.45
N GLY A 5 2.48 17.57 5.26
CA GLY A 5 1.12 17.99 5.55
C GLY A 5 0.34 18.62 4.41
N ARG A 6 -0.99 18.68 4.60
CA ARG A 6 -1.90 19.29 3.63
C ARG A 6 -2.01 20.80 3.92
N PRO A 7 -1.86 21.69 2.93
CA PRO A 7 -2.03 23.13 3.14
C PRO A 7 -3.50 23.57 3.34
N ASN A 8 -4.44 22.63 3.54
CA ASN A 8 -5.86 22.92 3.71
C ASN A 8 -6.19 23.20 5.18
N PRO A 9 -6.96 24.26 5.49
CA PRO A 9 -7.26 24.68 6.87
C PRO A 9 -8.21 23.75 7.65
N VAL A 10 -8.58 22.59 7.09
CA VAL A 10 -9.66 21.72 7.61
C VAL A 10 -9.10 20.47 8.33
N VAL A 11 -7.78 20.22 8.29
CA VAL A 11 -7.20 18.95 8.79
C VAL A 11 -5.91 19.08 9.61
N ASN A 12 -5.46 20.29 9.94
CA ASN A 12 -4.29 20.48 10.82
C ASN A 12 -4.67 20.29 12.30
N ASN A 13 -4.92 19.05 12.72
CA ASN A 13 -5.25 18.73 14.11
C ASN A 13 -4.00 18.47 14.98
N ILE A 14 -2.81 18.73 14.45
CA ILE A 14 -1.54 18.55 15.13
C ILE A 14 -0.94 19.95 15.22
N GLY A 15 -0.84 20.50 16.43
CA GLY A 15 -0.40 21.89 16.67
C GLY A 15 0.94 22.26 16.03
N PRO A 16 1.46 23.47 16.24
CA PRO A 16 2.56 24.08 15.46
C PRO A 16 3.91 23.32 15.38
N GLY A 17 4.06 22.17 16.05
CA GLY A 17 5.24 21.29 15.96
C GLY A 17 5.01 19.95 15.26
N GLY A 18 3.80 19.64 14.78
CA GLY A 18 3.44 18.35 14.19
C GLY A 18 3.67 18.27 12.68
N ARG A 19 4.07 17.08 12.21
CA ARG A 19 4.01 16.72 10.79
C ARG A 19 2.68 16.02 10.54
N ASP A 20 1.86 16.56 9.66
CA ASP A 20 0.60 15.92 9.26
C ASP A 20 0.86 14.62 8.46
N HIS A 21 -0.15 13.75 8.46
CA HIS A 21 -0.12 12.48 7.75
C HIS A 21 -0.07 12.67 6.22
N TRP A 22 0.81 11.92 5.55
CA TRP A 22 0.94 11.91 4.08
C TRP A 22 0.86 10.45 3.54
N PRO A 23 -0.35 9.93 3.28
CA PRO A 23 -0.56 8.54 2.85
C PRO A 23 -0.29 8.28 1.36
N GLN A 24 0.20 9.25 0.60
CA GLN A 24 0.20 9.17 -0.86
C GLN A 24 1.36 8.34 -1.44
N CYS A 25 2.43 8.10 -0.68
CA CYS A 25 3.57 7.33 -1.15
C CYS A 25 4.24 6.58 0.01
N TYR A 26 4.50 5.29 -0.18
CA TYR A 26 5.19 4.43 0.78
C TYR A 26 6.42 3.76 0.15
N SER A 27 7.39 3.40 0.97
CA SER A 27 8.50 2.52 0.58
C SER A 27 8.30 1.15 1.21
N ILE A 28 8.31 0.10 0.39
CA ILE A 28 8.00 -1.28 0.80
C ILE A 28 9.15 -2.20 0.36
N VAL A 29 9.50 -3.16 1.21
CA VAL A 29 10.45 -4.23 0.90
C VAL A 29 9.73 -5.57 0.99
N LEU A 30 9.87 -6.39 -0.05
CA LEU A 30 9.33 -7.75 -0.14
C LEU A 30 10.48 -8.75 -0.28
N ALA A 31 10.32 -9.93 0.33
CA ALA A 31 11.28 -11.03 0.25
C ALA A 31 10.61 -12.38 0.50
N GLY A 32 11.17 -13.45 -0.06
CA GLY A 32 10.61 -14.80 0.05
C GLY A 32 9.49 -15.06 -0.95
N ALA A 33 8.79 -16.20 -0.82
CA ALA A 33 7.59 -16.57 -1.59
C ALA A 33 7.66 -16.30 -3.12
N GLY A 34 8.82 -16.52 -3.75
CA GLY A 34 9.00 -16.29 -5.19
C GLY A 34 9.17 -14.83 -5.62
N VAL A 35 9.37 -13.90 -4.68
CA VAL A 35 9.69 -12.50 -4.98
C VAL A 35 11.08 -12.37 -5.59
N LYS A 36 11.19 -11.59 -6.67
CA LYS A 36 12.45 -11.32 -7.38
C LYS A 36 13.51 -10.73 -6.44
N ARG A 37 14.74 -11.21 -6.55
CA ARG A 37 15.89 -10.72 -5.78
C ARG A 37 16.56 -9.54 -6.47
N GLY A 38 17.02 -8.55 -5.69
CA GLY A 38 17.76 -7.40 -6.23
C GLY A 38 16.95 -6.57 -7.23
N PHE A 39 15.62 -6.57 -7.10
CA PHE A 39 14.70 -6.00 -8.05
C PHE A 39 14.05 -4.73 -7.49
N VAL A 40 13.94 -3.70 -8.32
CA VAL A 40 13.21 -2.46 -8.03
C VAL A 40 12.01 -2.43 -8.95
N TYR A 41 10.81 -2.36 -8.36
CA TYR A 41 9.55 -2.47 -9.11
C TYR A 41 8.91 -1.12 -9.43
N SER A 42 9.04 -0.14 -8.53
CA SER A 42 8.44 1.19 -8.70
C SER A 42 9.34 2.28 -8.13
N GLU A 43 9.11 3.50 -8.58
CA GLU A 43 9.74 4.72 -8.08
C GLU A 43 8.71 5.80 -7.72
N SER A 44 9.08 6.66 -6.79
CA SER A 44 8.35 7.89 -6.47
C SER A 44 8.69 9.01 -7.46
N ASP A 45 7.90 10.09 -7.45
CA ASP A 45 8.27 11.33 -8.11
C ASP A 45 9.55 11.96 -7.52
N ARG A 46 10.04 13.02 -8.16
CA ARG A 46 11.28 13.74 -7.79
C ARG A 46 11.26 14.31 -6.36
N LEU A 47 10.08 14.44 -5.76
CA LEU A 47 9.89 15.00 -4.42
C LEU A 47 9.52 13.92 -3.37
N SER A 48 9.40 12.66 -3.80
CA SER A 48 8.91 11.54 -3.01
C SER A 48 7.50 11.75 -2.44
N GLU A 49 6.63 12.45 -3.17
CA GLU A 49 5.27 12.77 -2.72
C GLU A 49 4.23 11.77 -3.23
N TYR A 50 4.43 11.25 -4.44
CA TYR A 50 3.52 10.33 -5.13
C TYR A 50 4.30 9.23 -5.85
N PRO A 51 3.70 8.04 -6.09
CA PRO A 51 4.27 7.05 -6.99
C PRO A 51 4.30 7.60 -8.42
N ALA A 52 5.46 7.56 -9.07
CA ALA A 52 5.63 7.96 -10.46
C ALA A 52 5.44 6.80 -11.44
N SER A 53 5.71 5.56 -11.00
CA SER A 53 5.53 4.34 -11.79
C SER A 53 4.81 3.27 -10.98
N ASN A 54 3.98 2.44 -11.63
CA ASN A 54 3.32 1.27 -11.03
C ASN A 54 2.65 1.61 -9.67
N PRO A 55 1.69 2.54 -9.63
CA PRO A 55 0.99 2.88 -8.39
C PRO A 55 0.14 1.69 -7.92
N HIS A 56 0.24 1.36 -6.63
CA HIS A 56 -0.55 0.33 -5.98
C HIS A 56 -1.15 0.85 -4.68
N SER A 57 -2.33 0.34 -4.35
CA SER A 57 -2.99 0.57 -3.08
C SER A 57 -2.45 -0.36 -1.98
N PRO A 58 -2.71 -0.05 -0.70
CA PRO A 58 -2.47 -1.01 0.38
C PRO A 58 -3.24 -2.34 0.20
N GLY A 59 -4.39 -2.30 -0.48
CA GLY A 59 -5.19 -3.50 -0.80
C GLY A 59 -4.45 -4.45 -1.74
N ASP A 60 -3.78 -3.92 -2.76
CA ASP A 60 -2.99 -4.71 -3.72
C ASP A 60 -1.81 -5.41 -3.02
N LEU A 61 -1.16 -4.71 -2.08
CA LEU A 61 -0.11 -5.30 -1.25
C LEU A 61 -0.65 -6.45 -0.39
N ALA A 62 -1.81 -6.27 0.26
CA ALA A 62 -2.43 -7.32 1.04
C ALA A 62 -2.82 -8.53 0.16
N ALA A 63 -3.40 -8.28 -1.02
CA ALA A 63 -3.74 -9.31 -1.99
C ALA A 63 -2.50 -10.09 -2.46
N THR A 64 -1.40 -9.40 -2.72
CA THR A 64 -0.11 -10.01 -3.07
C THR A 64 0.38 -10.98 -1.99
N ILE A 65 0.27 -10.58 -0.72
CA ILE A 65 0.67 -11.43 0.41
C ILE A 65 -0.23 -12.68 0.50
N PHE A 66 -1.55 -12.53 0.43
CA PHE A 66 -2.47 -13.67 0.47
C PHE A 66 -2.26 -14.64 -0.70
N SER A 67 -2.12 -14.12 -1.91
CA SER A 67 -1.83 -14.94 -3.09
C SER A 67 -0.49 -15.67 -2.98
N SER A 68 0.54 -15.04 -2.40
CA SER A 68 1.84 -15.69 -2.16
C SER A 68 1.77 -16.87 -1.17
N LEU A 69 0.72 -16.90 -0.34
CA LEU A 69 0.41 -18.01 0.58
C LEU A 69 -0.53 -19.05 -0.03
N GLY A 70 -0.91 -18.91 -1.31
CA GLY A 70 -1.84 -19.80 -1.99
C GLY A 70 -3.32 -19.56 -1.66
N LEU A 71 -3.66 -18.41 -1.07
CA LEU A 71 -5.03 -18.04 -0.75
C LEU A 71 -5.60 -17.15 -1.84
N ASN A 72 -6.87 -17.35 -2.20
CA ASN A 72 -7.59 -16.42 -3.07
C ASN A 72 -7.95 -15.15 -2.26
N PRO A 73 -7.42 -13.96 -2.60
CA PRO A 73 -7.63 -12.73 -1.84
C PRO A 73 -9.10 -12.26 -1.81
N HIS A 74 -9.93 -12.71 -2.75
CA HIS A 74 -11.36 -12.39 -2.79
C HIS A 74 -12.22 -13.40 -1.99
N THR A 75 -11.59 -14.33 -1.29
CA THR A 75 -12.31 -15.21 -0.34
C THR A 75 -12.94 -14.35 0.74
N HIS A 76 -14.22 -14.59 1.03
CA HIS A 76 -14.92 -13.83 2.05
C HIS A 76 -14.76 -14.47 3.43
N ILE A 77 -14.37 -13.65 4.40
CA ILE A 77 -14.47 -13.95 5.82
C ILE A 77 -15.68 -13.23 6.40
N HIS A 78 -16.30 -13.82 7.41
CA HIS A 78 -17.48 -13.25 8.06
C HIS A 78 -17.13 -12.70 9.43
N ASP A 79 -17.60 -11.49 9.75
CA ASP A 79 -17.50 -10.96 11.10
C ASP A 79 -18.51 -11.64 12.06
N ARG A 80 -18.55 -11.17 13.32
CA ARG A 80 -19.45 -11.71 14.35
C ARG A 80 -20.94 -11.53 14.02
N ASN A 81 -21.27 -10.59 13.15
CA ASN A 81 -22.64 -10.31 12.71
C ASN A 81 -22.95 -11.01 11.38
N GLY A 82 -22.03 -11.84 10.87
CA GLY A 82 -22.17 -12.55 9.61
C GLY A 82 -21.91 -11.69 8.37
N ARG A 83 -21.45 -10.44 8.51
CA ARG A 83 -21.18 -9.58 7.37
C ARG A 83 -19.94 -10.08 6.62
N PRO A 84 -20.03 -10.32 5.30
CA PRO A 84 -18.90 -10.79 4.52
C PRO A 84 -17.93 -9.64 4.21
N TYR A 85 -16.63 -9.92 4.31
CA TYR A 85 -15.53 -9.07 3.87
C TYR A 85 -14.52 -9.91 3.09
N PRO A 86 -13.99 -9.44 1.96
CA PRO A 86 -12.89 -10.14 1.30
C PRO A 86 -11.63 -10.12 2.19
N LEU A 87 -10.69 -11.04 1.97
CA LEU A 87 -9.39 -11.01 2.63
C LEU A 87 -8.61 -9.74 2.26
N ALA A 88 -8.67 -9.33 0.99
CA ALA A 88 -8.12 -8.08 0.51
C ALA A 88 -9.03 -7.46 -0.57
N ASP A 89 -9.03 -6.12 -0.65
CA ASP A 89 -9.86 -5.32 -1.56
C ASP A 89 -9.10 -4.86 -2.82
N GLY A 90 -7.97 -5.50 -3.13
CA GLY A 90 -7.12 -5.19 -4.27
C GLY A 90 -6.65 -6.44 -5.01
N GLU A 91 -5.73 -6.24 -5.95
CA GLU A 91 -5.22 -7.27 -6.85
C GLU A 91 -3.74 -7.60 -6.56
N PRO A 92 -3.32 -8.87 -6.69
CA PRO A 92 -1.91 -9.24 -6.53
C PRO A 92 -1.00 -8.50 -7.51
N ILE A 93 0.13 -8.02 -7.01
CA ILE A 93 1.15 -7.31 -7.80
C ILE A 93 2.05 -8.34 -8.47
N GLU A 94 1.56 -8.96 -9.53
CA GLU A 94 2.25 -10.06 -10.24
C GLU A 94 3.68 -9.73 -10.68
N GLY A 95 3.94 -8.45 -11.00
CA GLY A 95 5.24 -7.99 -11.47
C GLY A 95 6.40 -8.17 -10.48
N VAL A 96 6.12 -8.38 -9.19
CA VAL A 96 7.15 -8.59 -8.15
C VAL A 96 7.66 -10.03 -8.06
N PHE A 97 6.93 -11.00 -8.63
CA PHE A 97 7.30 -12.41 -8.62
C PHE A 97 8.17 -12.80 -9.83
N GLY A 98 9.02 -13.82 -9.67
CA GLY A 98 9.86 -14.38 -10.73
C GLY A 98 10.95 -15.32 -10.25
#